data_AF-A0A958FBW8-F1
#
_entry.id   AF-A0A958FBW8-F1
#
_cell.length_a   1.000
_cell.length_b   1.000
_cell.length_c   1.000
_cell.angle_alpha   90.00
_cell.angle_beta   90.00
_cell.angle_gamma   90.00
#
_symmetry.space_group_name_H-M   'P 1'
#
loop_
_entity.id
_entity.type
_entity.pdbx_description
1 polymer ?
#
loop_
_entity_poly.entity_id
_entity_poly.type
_entity_poly.pdbx_seq_one_letter_code
_entity_poly.pdbx_strand_id
1 'polypeptide(L)'
;MSLSQFKPGQSGCITTLAASTIRRAVIRSICVKMVLSLCLFGQSKPGWVAGSGSLYTSPAGTRIGIGTSNPQSSLHIQSMSGMKIFSADESAGKIELASELGGWNLLGGNHFIIQDKNTLSNVVHIQDEAPSYTLYITSEGNVGIGTPNPQAKLAVNGAARMREVVVTLDGWPDEVFEADYLLR
;
A
#
# COMPACT_ATOMS: atom_id res chain seq x y z
N MET A 1 -86.62 -26.26 -27.16
CA MET A 1 -86.69 -26.18 -28.64
C MET A 1 -86.18 -24.79 -29.02
N SER A 2 -85.17 -24.55 -29.84
CA SER A 2 -84.51 -25.34 -30.88
C SER A 2 -83.18 -24.61 -31.21
N LEU A 3 -82.06 -25.34 -31.28
CA LEU A 3 -80.86 -24.86 -31.97
C LEU A 3 -81.18 -24.80 -33.47
N SER A 4 -81.21 -23.61 -34.07
CA SER A 4 -81.31 -23.47 -35.52
C SER A 4 -80.09 -22.76 -36.12
N GLN A 5 -79.21 -23.61 -36.68
CA GLN A 5 -78.56 -23.48 -37.98
C GLN A 5 -77.38 -22.50 -38.14
N PHE A 6 -76.18 -23.08 -37.98
CA PHE A 6 -74.94 -22.61 -38.58
C PHE A 6 -74.95 -22.96 -40.08
N LYS A 7 -74.80 -21.97 -40.98
CA LYS A 7 -74.53 -22.19 -42.41
C LYS A 7 -73.02 -22.17 -42.65
N PRO A 8 -72.43 -23.13 -43.39
CA PRO A 8 -71.02 -23.12 -43.72
C PRO A 8 -70.76 -22.40 -45.05
N GLY A 9 -69.68 -21.63 -45.08
CA GLY A 9 -69.02 -21.18 -46.32
C GLY A 9 -69.20 -19.71 -46.67
N GLN A 10 -68.35 -18.86 -46.12
CA GLN A 10 -67.62 -17.83 -46.87
C GLN A 10 -66.28 -17.53 -46.17
N SER A 11 -65.19 -17.65 -46.93
CA SER A 11 -63.84 -17.28 -46.52
C SER A 11 -63.76 -15.77 -46.27
N GLY A 12 -63.72 -15.37 -45.00
CA GLY A 12 -63.55 -14.00 -44.55
C GLY A 12 -62.35 -13.89 -43.62
N CYS A 13 -61.26 -13.38 -44.19
CA CYS A 13 -60.06 -12.82 -43.56
C CYS A 13 -60.16 -12.57 -42.03
N ILE A 14 -59.40 -13.32 -41.23
CA ILE A 14 -59.11 -12.98 -39.83
C ILE A 14 -58.13 -11.80 -39.85
N THR A 15 -58.67 -10.60 -40.04
CA THR A 15 -58.02 -9.30 -39.80
C THR A 15 -59.12 -8.42 -39.24
N THR A 16 -59.14 -8.03 -37.97
CA THR A 16 -58.29 -6.95 -37.45
C THR A 16 -58.57 -6.86 -35.94
N LEU A 17 -57.83 -7.59 -35.10
CA LEU A 17 -57.63 -7.14 -33.73
C LEU A 17 -56.80 -5.86 -33.86
N ALA A 18 -57.44 -4.72 -33.60
CA ALA A 18 -56.89 -3.40 -33.86
C ALA A 18 -55.45 -3.28 -33.37
N ALA A 19 -54.53 -3.08 -34.32
CA ALA A 19 -53.11 -2.85 -34.09
C ALA A 19 -52.84 -1.67 -33.12
N SER A 20 -53.84 -0.86 -32.78
CA SER A 20 -53.79 0.21 -31.79
C SER A 20 -53.75 -0.28 -30.33
N THR A 21 -54.32 -1.44 -30.02
CA THR A 21 -54.35 -1.98 -28.64
C THR A 21 -53.06 -2.73 -28.30
N ILE A 22 -52.49 -3.47 -29.28
CA ILE A 22 -51.18 -4.12 -29.14
C ILE A 22 -50.05 -3.08 -29.10
N ARG A 23 -50.13 -1.98 -29.88
CA ARG A 23 -49.17 -0.88 -29.78
C ARG A 23 -49.15 -0.22 -28.40
N ARG A 24 -50.30 -0.02 -27.74
CA ARG A 24 -50.33 0.54 -26.37
C ARG A 24 -49.82 -0.44 -25.30
N ALA A 25 -50.08 -1.73 -25.44
CA ALA A 25 -49.60 -2.75 -24.51
C ALA A 25 -48.09 -3.03 -24.67
N VAL A 26 -47.58 -3.07 -25.90
CA VAL A 26 -46.15 -3.26 -26.20
C VAL A 26 -45.35 -2.00 -25.89
N ILE A 27 -45.88 -0.80 -26.15
CA ILE A 27 -45.24 0.47 -25.75
C ILE A 27 -45.29 0.67 -24.23
N ARG A 28 -46.37 0.29 -23.52
CA ARG A 28 -46.35 0.28 -22.04
C ARG A 28 -45.36 -0.77 -21.50
N SER A 29 -45.24 -1.95 -22.11
CA SER A 29 -44.28 -2.97 -21.67
C SER A 29 -42.83 -2.61 -22.01
N ILE A 30 -42.58 -1.86 -23.08
CA ILE A 30 -41.26 -1.34 -23.44
C ILE A 30 -40.92 -0.11 -22.60
N CYS A 31 -41.86 0.80 -22.34
CA CYS A 31 -41.65 1.94 -21.44
C CYS A 31 -41.51 1.51 -19.97
N VAL A 32 -42.20 0.47 -19.50
CA VAL A 32 -42.00 -0.06 -18.13
C VAL A 32 -40.69 -0.84 -18.02
N LYS A 33 -40.27 -1.58 -19.07
CA LYS A 33 -38.92 -2.18 -19.11
C LYS A 33 -37.80 -1.14 -19.27
N MET A 34 -38.07 -0.01 -19.93
CA MET A 34 -37.11 1.09 -20.15
C MET A 34 -37.03 2.04 -18.93
N VAL A 35 -38.10 2.17 -18.15
CA VAL A 35 -38.12 2.94 -16.90
C VAL A 35 -37.67 2.11 -15.69
N LEU A 36 -37.82 0.77 -15.70
CA LEU A 36 -37.23 -0.11 -14.68
C LEU A 36 -35.71 -0.33 -14.87
N SER A 37 -35.15 0.08 -16.01
CA SER A 37 -33.69 0.10 -16.24
C SER A 37 -33.04 1.46 -15.95
N LEU A 38 -33.81 2.47 -15.53
CA LEU A 38 -33.32 3.85 -15.36
C LEU A 38 -33.45 4.40 -13.94
N CYS A 39 -33.61 3.54 -12.93
CA CYS A 39 -33.59 3.92 -11.52
C CYS A 39 -32.72 3.02 -10.62
N LEU A 40 -31.74 2.26 -11.12
CA LEU A 40 -30.92 1.37 -10.26
C LEU A 40 -29.41 1.63 -10.19
N PHE A 41 -28.89 2.63 -10.89
CA PHE A 41 -27.51 3.04 -10.62
C PHE A 41 -27.48 4.56 -10.60
N GLY A 42 -27.70 5.12 -9.41
CA GLY A 42 -26.98 6.35 -9.07
C GLY A 42 -25.51 6.04 -9.31
N GLN A 43 -24.98 6.44 -10.45
CA GLN A 43 -23.54 6.37 -10.67
C GLN A 43 -22.93 7.48 -9.81
N SER A 44 -22.86 7.25 -8.50
CA SER A 44 -21.63 7.62 -7.82
C SER A 44 -20.54 7.06 -8.71
N LYS A 45 -19.73 7.92 -9.35
CA LYS A 45 -18.54 7.48 -10.10
C LYS A 45 -17.94 6.33 -9.30
N PRO A 46 -17.98 5.06 -9.74
CA PRO A 46 -17.44 4.01 -8.91
C PRO A 46 -15.94 4.26 -8.94
N GLY A 47 -15.44 4.96 -7.93
CA GLY A 47 -14.04 4.96 -7.60
C GLY A 47 -13.69 3.49 -7.43
N TRP A 48 -12.82 3.01 -8.32
CA TRP A 48 -12.27 1.66 -8.32
C TRP A 48 -13.36 0.56 -8.34
N VAL A 49 -13.80 0.19 -9.55
CA VAL A 49 -14.57 -1.04 -9.76
C VAL A 49 -13.70 -2.22 -9.32
N ALA A 50 -14.21 -3.10 -8.45
CA ALA A 50 -13.53 -4.33 -8.06
C ALA A 50 -13.20 -5.13 -9.34
N GLY A 51 -11.93 -5.14 -9.72
CA GLY A 51 -11.49 -5.63 -11.01
C GLY A 51 -10.88 -7.03 -10.91
N SER A 52 -11.26 -7.92 -11.82
CA SER A 52 -10.45 -9.07 -12.16
C SER A 52 -9.13 -8.57 -12.77
N GLY A 53 -8.02 -8.71 -12.05
CA GLY A 53 -6.72 -8.21 -12.50
C GLY A 53 -5.77 -7.95 -11.32
N SER A 54 -4.86 -6.99 -11.45
CA SER A 54 -3.85 -6.74 -10.42
C SER A 54 -4.31 -5.82 -9.28
N LEU A 55 -5.52 -5.23 -9.33
CA LEU A 55 -6.02 -4.28 -8.33
C LEU A 55 -7.41 -4.72 -7.83
N TYR A 56 -7.52 -4.88 -6.52
CA TYR A 56 -8.70 -5.37 -5.82
C TYR A 56 -9.12 -4.35 -4.75
N THR A 57 -10.42 -4.27 -4.48
CA THR A 57 -10.95 -3.52 -3.34
C THR A 57 -11.62 -4.50 -2.37
N SER A 58 -11.59 -4.21 -1.07
CA SER A 58 -12.34 -5.02 -0.10
C SER A 58 -13.84 -4.97 -0.40
N PRO A 59 -14.63 -5.97 0.01
CA PRO A 59 -16.09 -5.96 -0.23
C PRO A 59 -16.82 -4.71 0.32
N ALA A 60 -16.25 -4.06 1.33
CA ALA A 60 -16.75 -2.81 1.92
C ALA A 60 -16.13 -1.53 1.31
N GLY A 61 -15.21 -1.65 0.34
CA GLY A 61 -14.54 -0.52 -0.32
C GLY A 61 -13.52 0.24 0.55
N THR A 62 -13.14 -0.29 1.71
CA THR A 62 -12.29 0.41 2.69
C THR A 62 -10.80 0.15 2.54
N ARG A 63 -10.42 -0.88 1.76
CA ARG A 63 -9.03 -1.31 1.59
C ARG A 63 -8.75 -1.59 0.12
N ILE A 64 -7.52 -1.32 -0.28
CA ILE A 64 -7.01 -1.53 -1.64
C ILE A 64 -5.95 -2.64 -1.59
N GLY A 65 -6.13 -3.67 -2.41
CA GLY A 65 -5.19 -4.75 -2.63
C GLY A 65 -4.55 -4.65 -4.01
N ILE A 66 -3.23 -4.74 -4.12
CA ILE A 66 -2.54 -4.95 -5.41
C ILE A 66 -1.97 -6.36 -5.40
N GLY A 67 -2.37 -7.20 -6.37
CA GLY A 67 -1.97 -8.61 -6.45
C GLY A 67 -2.60 -9.54 -5.41
N THR A 68 -3.55 -9.03 -4.61
CA THR A 68 -4.27 -9.80 -3.59
C THR A 68 -5.74 -9.41 -3.51
N SER A 69 -6.63 -10.39 -3.58
CA SER A 69 -8.08 -10.18 -3.44
C SER A 69 -8.56 -10.08 -1.99
N ASN A 70 -7.66 -10.28 -1.01
CA ASN A 70 -7.97 -10.23 0.41
C ASN A 70 -7.04 -9.26 1.16
N PRO A 71 -7.14 -7.94 0.92
CA PRO A 71 -6.29 -6.95 1.56
C PRO A 71 -6.48 -6.92 3.09
N GLN A 72 -5.40 -7.02 3.86
CA GLN A 72 -5.44 -7.02 5.34
C GLN A 72 -5.19 -5.63 5.95
N SER A 73 -4.58 -4.71 5.21
CA SER A 73 -4.34 -3.31 5.55
C SER A 73 -5.06 -2.38 4.56
N SER A 74 -5.14 -1.07 4.87
CA SER A 74 -5.75 -0.07 3.97
C SER A 74 -5.15 -0.09 2.56
N LEU A 75 -3.84 -0.34 2.46
CA LEU A 75 -3.16 -0.70 1.22
C LEU A 75 -2.37 -1.99 1.47
N HIS A 76 -2.68 -3.06 0.73
CA HIS A 76 -1.96 -4.34 0.79
C HIS A 76 -1.41 -4.67 -0.60
N ILE A 77 -0.09 -4.73 -0.75
CA ILE A 77 0.57 -5.08 -2.01
C ILE A 77 1.23 -6.45 -1.85
N GLN A 78 0.78 -7.43 -2.63
CA GLN A 78 1.37 -8.75 -2.73
C GLN A 78 1.98 -8.91 -4.14
N SER A 79 3.31 -9.03 -4.21
CA SER A 79 4.07 -9.09 -5.47
C SER A 79 5.20 -10.11 -5.38
N MET A 80 5.52 -10.77 -6.49
CA MET A 80 6.67 -11.70 -6.59
C MET A 80 8.01 -10.98 -6.89
N SER A 81 7.97 -9.70 -7.27
CA SER A 81 9.16 -8.92 -7.68
C SER A 81 9.28 -7.60 -6.91
N GLY A 82 8.74 -7.56 -5.70
CA GLY A 82 8.76 -6.39 -4.83
C GLY A 82 7.88 -5.24 -5.33
N MET A 83 8.10 -4.06 -4.76
CA MET A 83 7.44 -2.80 -5.12
C MET A 83 8.51 -1.83 -5.64
N LYS A 84 8.30 -1.29 -6.85
CA LYS A 84 9.17 -0.27 -7.42
C LYS A 84 8.50 1.09 -7.32
N ILE A 85 9.12 2.02 -6.62
CA ILE A 85 8.74 3.44 -6.57
C ILE A 85 9.89 4.21 -7.21
N PHE A 86 9.60 4.98 -8.25
CA PHE A 86 10.60 5.68 -9.06
C PHE A 86 10.06 7.06 -9.48
N SER A 87 10.91 8.08 -9.39
CA SER A 87 10.67 9.42 -9.95
C SER A 87 11.25 9.48 -11.36
N ALA A 88 10.45 9.88 -12.34
CA ALA A 88 10.86 9.93 -13.74
C ALA A 88 11.63 11.21 -14.12
N ASP A 89 11.54 12.25 -13.30
CA ASP A 89 12.21 13.53 -13.50
C ASP A 89 13.46 13.64 -12.60
N GLU A 90 14.35 14.60 -12.87
CA GLU A 90 15.61 14.82 -12.11
C GLU A 90 15.44 15.13 -10.61
N SER A 91 14.19 15.14 -10.11
CA SER A 91 13.89 15.24 -8.70
C SER A 91 14.12 13.90 -7.99
N ALA A 92 14.63 13.94 -6.76
CA ALA A 92 14.82 12.74 -5.95
C ALA A 92 13.47 12.04 -5.70
N GLY A 93 13.39 10.74 -6.03
CA GLY A 93 12.26 9.91 -5.61
C GLY A 93 12.18 9.88 -4.10
N LYS A 94 11.10 10.40 -3.52
CA LYS A 94 10.87 10.46 -2.08
C LYS A 94 9.77 9.48 -1.68
N ILE A 95 10.01 8.71 -0.62
CA ILE A 95 8.96 8.03 0.13
C ILE A 95 8.89 8.74 1.49
N GLU A 96 7.79 9.42 1.75
CA GLU A 96 7.55 10.10 3.02
C GLU A 96 6.62 9.25 3.90
N LEU A 97 7.08 8.97 5.10
CA LEU A 97 6.35 8.24 6.13
C LEU A 97 6.31 9.16 7.37
N ALA A 98 5.15 9.73 7.70
CA ALA A 98 4.92 10.60 8.88
C ALA A 98 3.73 10.17 9.79
N SER A 99 3.98 9.93 11.08
CA SER A 99 2.96 9.51 12.05
C SER A 99 2.90 10.52 13.19
N GLU A 100 1.69 10.87 13.64
CA GLU A 100 1.47 11.92 14.66
C GLU A 100 1.79 11.45 16.09
N LEU A 101 1.64 10.16 16.36
CA LEU A 101 1.70 9.60 17.72
C LEU A 101 2.70 8.44 17.84
N GLY A 102 3.32 8.00 16.74
CA GLY A 102 4.11 6.78 16.72
C GLY A 102 5.21 6.77 15.66
N GLY A 103 5.88 5.63 15.55
CA GLY A 103 6.94 5.39 14.58
C GLY A 103 6.49 4.57 13.38
N TRP A 104 7.45 4.35 12.49
CA TRP A 104 7.31 3.50 11.31
C TRP A 104 8.12 2.24 11.52
N ASN A 105 7.47 1.09 11.37
CA ASN A 105 8.14 -0.19 11.45
C ASN A 105 8.32 -0.74 10.03
N LEU A 106 9.56 -1.09 9.68
CA LEU A 106 9.87 -1.91 8.52
C LEU A 106 10.15 -3.33 9.00
N LEU A 107 9.18 -4.23 8.78
CA LEU A 107 9.33 -5.64 9.11
C LEU A 107 9.86 -6.35 7.85
N GLY A 108 11.14 -6.70 7.85
CA GLY A 108 11.76 -7.54 6.82
C GLY A 108 11.61 -9.02 7.16
N GLY A 109 11.44 -9.88 6.16
CA GLY A 109 11.49 -11.33 6.35
C GLY A 109 12.93 -11.85 6.43
N ASN A 110 13.78 -11.40 5.49
CA ASN A 110 15.17 -11.82 5.39
C ASN A 110 16.11 -10.66 5.80
N HIS A 111 16.31 -9.65 4.96
CA HIS A 111 17.25 -8.57 5.24
C HIS A 111 16.65 -7.17 5.03
N PHE A 112 17.35 -6.16 5.54
CA PHE A 112 17.20 -4.77 5.13
C PHE A 112 18.48 -4.31 4.42
N ILE A 113 18.34 -3.80 3.19
CA ILE A 113 19.46 -3.37 2.36
C ILE A 113 19.23 -1.97 1.81
N ILE A 114 20.23 -1.11 1.96
CA ILE A 114 20.42 0.10 1.14
C ILE A 114 21.56 -0.22 0.18
N GLN A 115 21.26 -0.22 -1.12
CA GLN A 115 22.19 -0.61 -2.16
C GLN A 115 22.50 0.56 -3.07
N ASP A 116 23.76 0.68 -3.47
CA ASP A 116 24.14 1.55 -4.58
C ASP A 116 23.69 0.92 -5.90
N LYS A 117 22.90 1.66 -6.69
CA LYS A 117 22.30 1.15 -7.93
C LYS A 117 23.33 0.78 -9.00
N ASN A 118 24.46 1.49 -9.07
CA ASN A 118 25.41 1.36 -10.17
C ASN A 118 26.39 0.22 -9.93
N THR A 119 26.86 0.10 -8.69
CA THR A 119 27.84 -0.90 -8.26
C THR A 119 27.20 -2.16 -7.69
N LEU A 120 25.91 -2.10 -7.35
CA LEU A 120 25.19 -3.14 -6.59
C LEU A 120 25.83 -3.43 -5.22
N SER A 121 26.62 -2.50 -4.71
CA SER A 121 27.24 -2.62 -3.40
C SER A 121 26.21 -2.33 -2.32
N ASN A 122 26.17 -3.18 -1.29
CA ASN A 122 25.32 -2.96 -0.12
C ASN A 122 26.01 -1.95 0.79
N VAL A 123 25.44 -0.74 0.87
CA VAL A 123 25.94 0.35 1.72
C VAL A 123 25.50 0.15 3.17
N VAL A 124 24.27 -0.31 3.37
CA VAL A 124 23.75 -0.77 4.66
C VAL A 124 23.14 -2.14 4.44
N HIS A 125 23.54 -3.13 5.24
CA HIS A 125 23.01 -4.48 5.17
C HIS A 125 22.80 -5.03 6.58
N ILE A 126 21.54 -5.23 6.95
CA ILE A 126 21.15 -5.92 8.17
C ILE A 126 20.60 -7.28 7.75
N GLN A 127 21.27 -8.35 8.17
CA GLN A 127 20.92 -9.74 7.85
C GLN A 127 19.68 -10.19 8.64
N ASP A 128 19.17 -11.35 8.29
CA ASP A 128 18.14 -12.04 9.06
C ASP A 128 18.64 -12.37 10.46
N GLU A 129 17.69 -12.44 11.39
CA GLU A 129 17.92 -12.81 12.79
C GLU A 129 18.95 -11.95 13.54
N ALA A 130 19.25 -10.75 13.04
CA ALA A 130 20.11 -9.80 13.73
C ALA A 130 19.59 -9.55 15.17
N PRO A 131 20.41 -9.74 16.21
CA PRO A 131 19.97 -9.54 17.60
C PRO A 131 19.47 -8.12 17.85
N SER A 132 18.62 -7.97 18.88
CA SER A 132 18.19 -6.66 19.34
C SER A 132 19.41 -5.78 19.66
N TYR A 133 19.32 -4.50 19.30
CA TYR A 133 20.37 -3.50 19.54
C TYR A 133 21.69 -3.78 18.81
N THR A 134 21.68 -4.56 17.72
CA THR A 134 22.87 -4.70 16.84
C THR A 134 23.43 -3.34 16.40
N LEU A 135 22.54 -2.42 16.02
CA LEU A 135 22.80 -0.99 15.88
C LEU A 135 21.62 -0.25 16.53
N TYR A 136 21.89 0.56 17.54
CA TYR A 136 20.89 1.35 18.23
C TYR A 136 21.35 2.81 18.28
N ILE A 137 20.46 3.74 17.94
CA ILE A 137 20.74 5.18 18.00
C ILE A 137 19.71 5.79 18.95
N THR A 138 20.17 6.42 20.02
CA THR A 138 19.28 7.05 21.01
C THR A 138 18.74 8.38 20.50
N SER A 139 17.71 8.91 21.17
CA SER A 139 17.20 10.26 20.92
C SER A 139 18.23 11.37 21.16
N GLU A 140 19.28 11.08 21.94
CA GLU A 140 20.42 11.97 22.20
C GLU A 140 21.54 11.83 21.14
N GLY A 141 21.33 10.97 20.15
CA GLY A 141 22.28 10.70 19.07
C GLY A 141 23.45 9.80 19.46
N ASN A 142 23.37 9.07 20.57
CA ASN A 142 24.41 8.11 20.96
C ASN A 142 24.20 6.80 20.20
N VAL A 143 25.29 6.17 19.76
CA VAL A 143 25.27 4.91 19.01
C VAL A 143 25.67 3.76 19.93
N GLY A 144 24.78 2.80 20.12
CA GLY A 144 25.02 1.52 20.76
C GLY A 144 25.22 0.40 19.75
N ILE A 145 26.25 -0.42 19.95
CA ILE A 145 26.48 -1.68 19.23
C ILE A 145 26.39 -2.81 20.25
N GLY A 146 25.33 -3.62 20.18
CA GLY A 146 25.03 -4.68 21.14
C GLY A 146 24.63 -4.19 22.53
N THR A 147 24.27 -2.91 22.68
CA THR A 147 23.84 -2.32 23.96
C THR A 147 22.64 -1.39 23.79
N PRO A 148 21.59 -1.53 24.62
CA PRO A 148 20.44 -0.62 24.60
C PRO A 148 20.70 0.71 25.33
N ASN A 149 21.73 0.78 26.18
CA ASN A 149 21.96 1.93 27.07
C ASN A 149 23.39 2.49 26.88
N PRO A 150 23.70 3.09 25.71
CA PRO A 150 25.03 3.64 25.47
C PRO A 150 25.32 4.81 26.44
N GLN A 151 26.42 4.71 27.21
CA GLN A 151 26.86 5.71 28.18
C GLN A 151 27.84 6.75 27.57
N ALA A 152 28.11 6.64 26.27
CA ALA A 152 29.00 7.53 25.51
C ALA A 152 28.46 7.68 24.07
N LYS A 153 29.04 8.60 23.29
CA LYS A 153 28.63 8.84 21.89
C LYS A 153 28.68 7.58 21.03
N LEU A 154 29.64 6.70 21.28
CA LEU A 154 29.71 5.35 20.74
C LEU A 154 29.98 4.37 21.89
N ALA A 155 29.10 3.38 22.08
CA ALA A 155 29.30 2.32 23.07
C ALA A 155 29.17 0.95 22.39
N VAL A 156 30.20 0.11 22.56
CA VAL A 156 30.25 -1.24 22.01
C VAL A 156 30.26 -2.24 23.15
N ASN A 157 29.27 -3.14 23.18
CA ASN A 157 29.23 -4.25 24.12
C ASN A 157 29.93 -5.47 23.51
N GLY A 158 31.25 -5.50 23.62
CA GLY A 158 32.09 -6.56 23.07
C GLY A 158 33.45 -6.05 22.60
N ALA A 159 34.18 -6.90 21.89
CA ALA A 159 35.46 -6.53 21.31
C ALA A 159 35.28 -5.71 20.04
N ALA A 160 35.82 -4.49 20.01
CA ALA A 160 35.91 -3.68 18.80
C ALA A 160 37.27 -3.90 18.12
N ARG A 161 37.27 -4.34 16.86
CA ARG A 161 38.49 -4.46 16.05
C ARG A 161 38.54 -3.30 15.07
N MET A 162 39.60 -2.51 15.16
CA MET A 162 39.80 -1.31 14.35
C MET A 162 41.14 -1.41 13.62
N ARG A 163 41.23 -0.83 12.42
CA ARG A 163 42.48 -0.76 11.66
C ARG A 163 43.38 0.37 12.19
N GLU A 164 42.76 1.49 12.53
CA GLU A 164 43.41 2.69 13.02
C GLU A 164 42.44 3.42 13.94
N VAL A 165 42.97 4.01 15.01
CA VAL A 165 42.23 4.91 15.90
C VAL A 165 43.01 6.21 15.95
N VAL A 166 42.44 7.26 15.38
CA VAL A 166 43.01 8.60 15.47
C VAL A 166 42.35 9.29 16.66
N VAL A 167 43.15 9.67 17.63
CA VAL A 167 42.70 10.44 18.80
C VAL A 167 43.22 11.86 18.63
N THR A 168 42.31 12.80 18.46
CA THR A 168 42.61 14.23 18.44
C THR A 168 42.16 14.84 19.75
N LEU A 169 43.04 15.60 20.41
CA LEU A 169 42.69 16.39 21.59
C LEU A 169 42.32 17.84 21.23
N ASP A 170 42.30 18.17 19.94
CA ASP A 170 42.09 19.52 19.43
C ASP A 170 40.75 20.09 19.91
N GLY A 171 40.81 21.00 20.89
CA GLY A 171 39.65 21.68 21.49
C GLY A 171 39.51 21.53 23.01
N TRP A 172 40.29 20.66 23.66
CA TRP A 172 40.43 20.61 25.12
C TRP A 172 41.91 20.47 25.49
N PRO A 173 42.52 21.42 26.23
CA PRO A 173 43.87 21.23 26.72
C PRO A 173 43.90 20.04 27.68
N ASP A 174 44.71 19.02 27.39
CA ASP A 174 45.19 18.06 28.39
C ASP A 174 46.44 18.66 29.05
N GLU A 175 46.24 19.79 29.73
CA GLU A 175 47.26 20.42 30.57
C GLU A 175 46.98 19.98 32.01
N VAL A 176 47.25 18.71 32.33
CA VAL A 176 47.24 18.29 33.74
C VAL A 176 48.55 18.62 34.45
N PHE A 177 49.60 19.11 33.76
CA PHE A 177 50.79 19.60 34.46
C PHE A 177 51.44 20.81 33.79
N GLU A 178 51.20 21.99 34.36
CA GLU A 178 52.10 23.14 34.25
C GLU A 178 53.49 22.72 34.80
N ALA A 179 54.57 23.29 34.23
CA ALA A 179 55.95 22.90 34.51
C ALA A 179 56.38 23.02 36.00
N ASP A 180 55.58 23.71 36.81
CA ASP A 180 55.75 23.99 38.23
C ASP A 180 54.70 23.31 39.15
N TYR A 181 53.95 22.30 38.65
CA TYR A 181 53.09 21.50 39.51
C TYR A 181 53.90 20.69 40.53
N LEU A 182 53.83 21.11 41.79
CA LEU A 182 54.45 20.40 42.90
C LEU A 182 53.61 19.19 43.31
N LEU A 183 54.12 17.99 43.07
CA LEU A 183 53.58 16.75 43.64
C LEU A 183 53.74 16.78 45.16
N ARG A 184 52.62 16.78 45.89
CA ARG A 184 52.58 16.58 47.35
C ARG A 184 52.54 15.09 47.69
#